data_AF-A0A382KW61-F1
#
_entry.id   AF-A0A382KW61-F1
#
_cell.length_a   1.000
_cell.length_b   1.000
_cell.length_c   1.000
_cell.angle_alpha   90.00
_cell.angle_beta   90.00
_cell.angle_gamma   90.00
#
_symmetry.space_group_name_H-M   'P 1'
#
loop_
_entity.id
_entity.type
_entity.pdbx_description
1 polymer ?
#
loop_
_entity_poly.entity_id
_entity_poly.type
_entity_poly.pdbx_seq_one_letter_code
_entity_poly.pdbx_strand_id
1 'polypeptide(L)' 'MFDLRQRVNRILIKLSYRFGVSRLWSMPKKLAIDPTNHCDLKCPLCPTGLGDQTVSRGLMELNQFKSVIDHLGKW' A
#
# COMPACT_ATOMS: atom_id res chain seq x y z
N MET A 1 5.49 18.57 8.65
CA MET A 1 5.90 19.43 7.50
C MET A 1 6.24 18.49 6.36
N PHE A 2 5.59 18.59 5.18
CA PHE A 2 5.85 17.64 4.08
C PHE A 2 7.30 17.75 3.60
N ASP A 3 7.97 16.60 3.54
CA ASP A 3 9.37 16.48 3.11
C ASP A 3 9.52 16.92 1.63
N LEU A 4 10.72 17.36 1.25
CA LEU A 4 11.00 17.79 -0.12
C LEU A 4 10.71 16.66 -1.12
N ARG A 5 11.04 15.41 -0.75
CA ARG A 5 10.80 14.22 -1.59
C ARG A 5 9.32 14.01 -1.85
N GLN A 6 8.47 14.17 -0.83
CA GLN A 6 7.00 14.05 -0.95
C GLN A 6 6.41 15.08 -1.92
N ARG A 7 6.94 16.31 -1.92
CA ARG A 7 6.49 17.37 -2.84
C ARG A 7 6.90 17.08 -4.27
N VAL A 8 8.16 16.71 -4.49
CA VAL A 8 8.69 16.33 -5.81
C VAL A 8 7.93 15.14 -6.37
N ASN A 9 7.72 14.10 -5.55
CA ASN A 9 6.95 12.91 -5.91
C ASN A 9 5.51 13.26 -6.33
N ARG A 10 4.84 14.14 -5.58
CA ARG A 10 3.48 14.61 -5.94
C ARG A 10 3.45 15.37 -7.27
N ILE A 11 4.47 16.17 -7.58
CA ILE A 11 4.57 16.86 -8.88
C ILE A 11 4.75 15.83 -10.00
N LEU A 12 5.66 14.87 -9.81
CA LEU A 12 5.92 13.81 -10.77
C LEU A 12 4.64 13.02 -11.09
N ILE A 13 3.87 12.60 -10.08
CA ILE A 13 2.57 11.92 -10.27
C ILE A 13 1.63 12.75 -11.16
N LYS A 14 1.50 14.06 -10.88
CA LYS A 14 0.60 14.94 -11.63
C LYS A 14 1.04 15.11 -13.09
N LEU A 15 2.34 15.22 -13.33
CA LEU A 15 2.90 15.32 -14.68
C LEU A 15 2.72 14.01 -15.44
N SER A 16 3.04 12.87 -14.83
CA SER A 16 2.86 11.55 -15.46
C SER A 16 1.40 11.31 -15.84
N TYR A 17 0.44 11.68 -14.96
CA TYR A 17 -0.98 11.60 -15.28
C TYR A 17 -1.36 12.52 -16.45
N ARG A 18 -0.88 13.77 -16.45
CA ARG A 18 -1.17 14.75 -17.51
C ARG A 18 -0.64 14.33 -18.87
N PHE A 19 0.55 13.74 -18.91
CA PHE A 19 1.18 13.28 -20.15
C PHE A 19 0.80 11.86 -20.55
N GLY A 20 -0.11 11.20 -19.81
CA GLY A 20 -0.60 9.86 -20.14
C GLY A 20 0.50 8.79 -20.13
N VAL A 21 1.51 8.95 -19.27
CA VAL A 21 2.66 8.03 -19.24
C VAL A 21 2.24 6.70 -18.63
N SER A 22 2.35 5.61 -19.41
CA SER A 22 1.97 4.26 -18.95
C SER A 22 2.93 3.67 -17.92
N ARG A 23 4.18 4.15 -17.86
CA ARG A 23 5.19 3.71 -16.90
C ARG A 23 5.49 4.81 -15.88
N LEU A 24 5.10 4.57 -14.64
CA LEU A 24 5.27 5.53 -13.55
C LEU A 24 6.66 5.42 -12.93
N TRP A 25 7.31 6.56 -12.75
CA TRP A 25 8.59 6.70 -12.03
C TRP A 25 8.40 7.26 -10.61
N SER A 26 7.18 7.69 -10.29
CA SER A 26 6.79 8.18 -8.98
C SER A 26 6.52 7.06 -7.99
N MET A 27 6.76 7.34 -6.72
CA MET A 27 6.39 6.48 -5.60
C MET A 27 4.94 6.74 -5.13
N PRO A 28 4.32 5.80 -4.41
CA PRO A 28 2.95 5.98 -3.92
C PRO A 28 2.81 7.20 -3.01
N LYS A 29 1.82 8.06 -3.27
CA LYS A 29 1.49 9.22 -2.42
C LYS A 29 0.82 8.84 -1.10
N LYS A 30 0.15 7.69 -1.07
CA LYS A 30 -0.56 7.15 0.09
C LYS A 30 -0.34 5.64 0.14
N LEU A 31 -0.20 5.13 1.34
CA LEU A 31 -0.09 3.71 1.64
C LEU A 31 -1.22 3.34 2.59
N ALA A 32 -1.92 2.26 2.28
CA ALA A 32 -2.84 1.59 3.20
C ALA A 32 -2.23 0.22 3.49
N ILE A 33 -2.06 -0.11 4.77
CA ILE A 33 -1.46 -1.35 5.21
C ILE A 33 -2.43 -1.98 6.19
N ASP A 34 -2.91 -3.17 5.84
CA ASP A 34 -3.69 -4.00 6.75
C ASP A 34 -2.71 -4.94 7.47
N PRO A 35 -2.48 -4.77 8.78
CA PRO A 35 -1.51 -5.57 9.51
C PRO A 35 -1.97 -7.01 9.71
N THR A 36 -3.24 -7.31 9.49
CA THR A 36 -3.74 -8.68 9.53
C THR A 36 -4.90 -8.88 8.58
N ASN A 37 -5.06 -10.10 8.10
CA ASN A 37 -6.21 -10.54 7.32
C ASN A 37 -7.19 -11.42 8.13
N HIS A 38 -7.04 -11.48 9.45
CA HIS A 38 -8.00 -12.12 10.34
C HIS A 38 -9.25 -11.24 10.47
N CYS A 39 -10.41 -11.80 10.13
CA CYS A 39 -11.70 -11.13 10.22
C CYS A 39 -12.78 -12.15 10.59
N ASP A 40 -13.63 -11.82 11.56
CA ASP A 40 -14.72 -12.69 12.01
C ASP A 40 -15.97 -12.61 11.11
N LEU A 41 -15.99 -11.63 10.19
CA LEU A 41 -17.09 -11.44 9.25
C LEU A 41 -17.05 -12.50 8.14
N LYS A 42 -18.23 -12.95 7.72
CA LYS A 42 -18.43 -13.97 6.67
C LYS A 42 -18.95 -13.36 5.38
N CYS A 43 -18.27 -12.35 4.86
CA CYS A 43 -18.69 -11.65 3.66
C CYS A 43 -18.60 -12.58 2.43
N PRO A 44 -19.65 -12.67 1.59
CA PRO A 44 -19.71 -13.63 0.48
C PRO A 44 -18.76 -13.32 -0.69
N LEU A 45 -18.14 -12.15 -0.69
CA LEU A 45 -17.22 -11.69 -1.74
C LEU A 45 -15.74 -11.68 -1.30
N CYS A 46 -15.46 -12.02 -0.03
CA CYS A 46 -14.11 -11.97 0.53
C CYS A 46 -13.55 -13.39 0.69
N PRO A 47 -12.32 -13.68 0.25
CA PRO A 47 -11.72 -15.01 0.43
C PRO A 47 -11.64 -15.42 1.91
N THR A 48 -11.36 -14.46 2.81
CA THR A 48 -11.39 -14.70 4.26
C THR A 48 -12.78 -15.13 4.75
N GLY A 49 -13.83 -14.47 4.26
CA GLY A 49 -15.22 -14.76 4.65
C GLY A 49 -15.77 -16.06 4.06
N LEU A 50 -15.29 -16.44 2.87
CA LEU A 50 -15.58 -17.72 2.22
C LEU A 50 -14.80 -18.90 2.82
N GLY A 51 -13.79 -18.63 3.65
CA GLY A 51 -12.91 -19.67 4.18
C GLY A 51 -11.99 -20.28 3.12
N ASP A 52 -11.60 -19.49 2.13
CA ASP A 52 -10.70 -19.92 1.05
C ASP A 52 -9.33 -20.30 1.62
N GLN A 53 -8.91 -21.55 1.38
CA GLN A 53 -7.65 -22.11 1.86
C GLN A 53 -6.44 -21.70 1.01
N THR A 54 -6.67 -21.09 -0.16
CA THR A 54 -5.59 -20.57 -1.01
C THR A 54 -4.93 -19.32 -0.42
N VAL A 55 -5.61 -18.61 0.48
CA VAL A 55 -5.11 -17.41 1.14
C VAL A 55 -4.63 -17.75 2.54
N SER A 56 -3.32 -17.68 2.76
CA SER A 56 -2.75 -17.88 4.10
C SER A 56 -3.19 -16.75 5.04
N ARG A 57 -3.71 -17.11 6.21
CA ARG A 57 -3.92 -16.14 7.29
C ARG A 57 -2.58 -15.70 7.85
N GLY A 58 -2.48 -14.41 8.13
CA GLY A 58 -1.24 -13.77 8.51
C GLY A 58 -1.47 -12.61 9.46
N LEU A 59 -0.50 -12.42 10.34
CA LEU A 59 -0.35 -11.23 11.15
C LEU A 59 1.04 -10.67 10.85
N MET A 60 1.08 -9.42 10.43
CA MET A 60 2.29 -8.73 10.04
C MET A 60 3.15 -8.48 11.29
N GLU A 61 4.39 -8.94 11.24
CA GLU A 61 5.36 -8.67 12.29
C GLU A 61 5.73 -7.19 12.30
N LEU A 62 5.98 -6.63 13.48
CA LEU A 62 6.34 -5.20 13.63
C LEU A 62 7.58 -4.83 12.81
N ASN A 63 8.55 -5.75 12.71
CA ASN A 63 9.77 -5.51 11.94
C ASN A 63 9.49 -5.44 10.42
N GLN A 64 8.53 -6.22 9.92
CA GLN A 64 8.09 -6.13 8.53
C GLN A 64 7.41 -4.79 8.27
N PHE A 65 6.51 -4.37 9.18
CA PHE A 65 5.87 -3.06 9.11
C PHE A 65 6.89 -1.92 9.08
N LYS A 66 7.86 -1.92 10.00
CA LYS A 66 8.93 -0.91 10.06
C LYS A 66 9.70 -0.84 8.75
N SER A 67 10.12 -1.98 8.21
CA SER A 67 10.81 -2.04 6.92
C SER A 67 9.99 -1.36 5.82
N VAL A 68 8.69 -1.63 5.71
CA VAL A 68 7.82 -0.99 4.69
C VAL A 68 7.80 0.53 4.86
N ILE A 69 7.62 1.03 6.09
CA ILE A 69 7.56 2.47 6.36
C ILE A 69 8.93 3.14 6.16
N ASP A 70 10.02 2.50 6.54
CA ASP A 70 11.38 3.05 6.38
C ASP A 70 11.76 3.21 4.89
N HIS A 71 11.23 2.34 4.02
CA HIS A 71 11.42 2.44 2.57
C HIS A 71 10.47 3.44 1.92
N LEU A 72 9.17 3.34 2.22
CA LEU A 72 8.13 4.04 1.47
C LEU A 72 7.69 5.37 2.11
N GLY A 73 7.82 5.52 3.42
CA GLY A 73 7.37 6.72 4.15
C GLY A 73 8.16 8.00 3.83
N LYS A 74 9.29 7.86 3.12
CA LYS A 74 10.14 8.96 2.65
C LYS A 74 9.56 9.69 1.42
N TRP A 75 8.49 9.16 0.82
CA TRP A 75 7.93 9.62 -0.46
C TRP A 75 6.48 10.11 -0.33
#